data_AF-A0A812QLF3-F1
#
_entry.id   AF-A0A812QLF3-F1
#
_cell.length_a   1.000
_cell.length_b   1.000
_cell.length_c   1.000
_cell.angle_alpha   90.00
_cell.angle_beta   90.00
_cell.angle_gamma   90.00
#
_symmetry.space_group_name_H-M   'P 1'
#
loop_
_entity.id
_entity.type
_entity.pdbx_description
1 polymer ?
#
loop_
_entity_poly.entity_id
_entity_poly.type
_entity_poly.pdbx_seq_one_letter_code
_entity_poly.pdbx_strand_id
1 'polypeptide(L)'
;MGGMSSTPSETPKKPTLYDDHSINWKVWKEILADKRFDWMTYDPPQKKASYGGQFRNFYFFQPRACIGSYPPCCIAQCMQSKHGYRKIEISKPDEWLPQFLERENEDLPVSFRGVWWLEDNTANETLVTVQDMWKIEAFEGKTVFIKDQSTNWTAGTSLWGTMLRNMSTNKVPFELEPGENPKWLGMLTGDDYIYFLDEEDQGKLVHPDGKPVDFVPGLTWLRVSCKDGDVSKGVAYQYLMRKVAFKDPDGKIVKTQYYDKLLERCERPTPEGCCCNLFLCNVDDARFAASYDALDDHQLVVWDQDKYPKGQPPISSLLHPLKPA
;
A
#
# COMPACT_ATOMS: atom_id res chain seq x y z
N MET A 1 -13.21 36.96 38.14
CA MET A 1 -13.38 37.02 36.67
C MET A 1 -12.06 36.64 36.05
N GLY A 2 -11.85 35.36 35.73
CA GLY A 2 -10.67 34.88 35.02
C GLY A 2 -10.98 34.83 33.54
N GLY A 3 -10.35 35.71 32.75
CA GLY A 3 -10.49 35.69 31.29
C GLY A 3 -9.83 34.44 30.74
N MET A 4 -10.64 33.53 30.19
CA MET A 4 -10.13 32.44 29.36
C MET A 4 -9.57 33.08 28.08
N SER A 5 -8.25 33.10 27.96
CA SER A 5 -7.56 33.40 26.72
C SER A 5 -7.90 32.30 25.72
N SER A 6 -8.77 32.61 24.76
CA SER A 6 -8.99 31.74 23.61
C SER A 6 -7.75 31.81 22.73
N THR A 7 -6.91 30.78 22.79
CA THR A 7 -5.81 30.61 21.84
C THR A 7 -6.40 30.64 20.42
N PRO A 8 -5.88 31.48 19.51
CA PRO A 8 -6.39 31.53 18.15
C PRO A 8 -6.35 30.12 17.54
N SER A 9 -7.51 29.68 17.03
CA SER A 9 -7.62 28.45 16.25
C SER A 9 -6.73 28.59 15.02
N GLU A 10 -5.55 27.99 15.04
CA GLU A 10 -4.70 27.90 13.85
C GLU A 10 -5.49 27.21 12.72
N THR A 11 -5.52 27.85 11.55
CA THR A 11 -6.15 27.31 10.36
C THR A 11 -5.53 25.93 10.05
N PRO A 12 -6.34 24.89 9.78
CA PRO A 12 -5.84 23.57 9.46
C PRO A 12 -4.81 23.61 8.32
N LYS A 13 -3.61 23.10 8.56
CA LYS A 13 -2.61 22.88 7.50
C LYS A 13 -3.02 21.63 6.74
N LYS A 14 -3.50 21.80 5.51
CA LYS A 14 -3.71 20.67 4.60
C LYS A 14 -2.48 20.45 3.74
N PRO A 15 -2.10 19.20 3.40
CA PRO A 15 -1.23 18.98 2.27
C PRO A 15 -1.98 19.49 1.04
N THR A 16 -1.63 20.70 0.63
CA THR A 16 -2.18 21.29 -0.57
C THR A 16 -1.35 20.77 -1.72
N LEU A 17 -1.99 20.10 -2.66
CA LEU A 17 -1.47 20.10 -4.01
C LEU A 17 -1.50 21.56 -4.50
N TYR A 18 -0.48 21.96 -5.25
CA TYR A 18 -0.52 23.20 -6.02
C TYR A 18 -1.62 23.11 -7.09
N ASP A 19 -1.94 24.23 -7.74
CA ASP A 19 -2.95 24.27 -8.82
C ASP A 19 -2.57 23.37 -10.01
N ASP A 20 -1.29 23.02 -10.15
CA ASP A 20 -0.77 22.06 -11.13
C ASP A 20 -0.81 20.59 -10.65
N HIS A 21 -1.46 20.34 -9.51
CA HIS A 21 -1.57 19.05 -8.83
C HIS A 21 -0.26 18.46 -8.30
N SER A 22 0.82 19.23 -8.24
CA SER A 22 2.08 18.80 -7.60
C SER A 22 2.07 18.98 -6.09
N ILE A 23 2.94 18.26 -5.39
CA ILE A 23 3.04 18.31 -3.93
C ILE A 23 3.75 19.59 -3.49
N ASN A 24 3.13 20.34 -2.58
CA ASN A 24 3.82 21.40 -1.86
C ASN A 24 4.74 20.81 -0.77
N TRP A 25 5.94 20.40 -1.17
CA TRP A 25 6.93 19.78 -0.28
C TRP A 25 7.33 20.66 0.91
N LYS A 26 7.29 21.99 0.76
CA LYS A 26 7.56 22.90 1.86
C LYS A 26 6.46 22.79 2.93
N VAL A 27 5.20 22.89 2.53
CA VAL A 27 4.05 22.72 3.45
C VAL A 27 4.04 21.32 4.04
N TRP A 28 4.35 20.29 3.24
CA TRP A 28 4.48 18.92 3.75
C TRP A 28 5.55 18.80 4.84
N LYS A 29 6.72 19.41 4.67
CA LYS A 29 7.77 19.41 5.72
C LYS A 29 7.33 20.13 6.99
N GLU A 30 6.57 21.22 6.87
CA GLU A 30 5.98 21.89 8.04
C GLU A 30 4.94 21.01 8.74
N ILE A 31 4.17 20.24 7.98
CA ILE A 31 3.20 19.25 8.48
C ILE A 31 3.90 18.14 9.26
N LEU A 32 4.98 17.58 8.72
CA LEU A 32 5.75 16.52 9.38
C LEU A 32 6.37 16.96 10.71
N ALA A 33 6.59 18.26 10.89
CA ALA A 33 7.10 18.84 12.13
C ALA A 33 5.99 19.11 13.17
N ASP A 34 4.71 18.99 12.80
CA ASP A 34 3.59 19.18 13.71
C ASP A 34 3.46 18.01 14.67
N LYS A 35 3.64 18.27 15.97
CA LYS A 35 3.58 17.25 17.04
C LYS A 35 2.21 16.56 17.15
N ARG A 36 1.15 17.13 16.58
CA ARG A 36 -0.18 16.49 16.53
C ARG A 36 -0.24 15.34 15.53
N PHE A 37 0.67 15.33 14.55
CA PHE A 37 0.79 14.29 13.55
C PHE A 37 1.93 13.35 13.92
N ASP A 38 1.66 12.46 14.86
CA ASP A 38 2.63 11.47 15.33
C ASP A 38 2.76 10.29 14.37
N TRP A 39 3.26 10.57 13.17
CA TRP A 39 3.40 9.58 12.09
C TRP A 39 4.56 8.60 12.31
N MET A 40 5.48 8.90 13.23
CA MET A 40 6.59 8.04 13.64
C MET A 40 6.25 7.12 14.82
N THR A 41 5.05 7.25 15.39
CA THR A 41 4.44 6.17 16.16
C THR A 41 3.69 5.24 15.20
N TYR A 42 4.13 3.99 15.12
CA TYR A 42 3.50 2.95 14.33
C TYR A 42 2.32 2.35 15.12
N ASP A 43 1.15 2.96 14.91
CA ASP A 43 -0.13 2.57 15.50
C ASP A 43 -1.23 2.57 14.43
N PRO A 44 -1.19 1.62 13.48
CA PRO A 44 -2.11 1.56 12.35
C PRO A 44 -3.58 1.72 12.78
N PRO A 45 -4.24 2.86 12.50
CA PRO A 45 -5.62 3.08 12.93
C PRO A 45 -6.54 1.99 12.39
N GLN A 46 -6.25 1.48 11.20
CA GLN A 46 -7.03 0.46 10.53
C GLN A 46 -7.01 -0.92 11.18
N LYS A 47 -6.08 -1.19 12.10
CA LYS A 47 -6.08 -2.44 12.89
C LYS A 47 -6.98 -2.36 14.12
N LYS A 48 -7.47 -1.17 14.49
CA LYS A 48 -8.32 -0.97 15.66
C LYS A 48 -9.77 -1.37 15.35
N ALA A 49 -10.44 -1.99 16.32
CA ALA A 49 -11.85 -2.38 16.19
C ALA A 49 -12.78 -1.20 15.82
N SER A 50 -12.46 0.01 16.28
CA SER A 50 -13.21 1.22 15.94
C SER A 50 -13.15 1.61 14.46
N TYR A 51 -12.07 1.27 13.76
CA TYR A 51 -11.92 1.54 12.33
C TYR A 51 -12.72 0.54 11.50
N GLY A 52 -12.51 -0.76 11.79
CA GLY A 52 -13.18 -1.83 11.07
C GLY A 52 -14.62 -2.08 11.50
N GLY A 53 -15.08 -1.59 12.65
CA GLY A 53 -16.41 -1.89 13.21
C GLY A 53 -17.57 -1.46 12.30
N GLN A 54 -17.42 -0.37 11.56
CA GLN A 54 -18.39 0.06 10.53
C GLN A 54 -18.43 -0.89 9.33
N PHE A 55 -17.31 -1.55 9.07
CA PHE A 55 -17.07 -2.45 7.97
C PHE A 55 -17.18 -3.93 8.37
N ARG A 56 -17.28 -4.28 9.66
CA ARG A 56 -17.36 -5.67 10.15
C ARG A 56 -18.58 -6.44 9.62
N ASN A 57 -19.64 -5.71 9.28
CA ASN A 57 -20.87 -6.24 8.66
C ASN A 57 -20.81 -6.31 7.13
N PHE A 58 -19.70 -5.90 6.52
CA PHE A 58 -19.48 -5.93 5.08
C PHE A 58 -18.16 -6.65 4.79
N TYR A 59 -18.13 -7.50 3.77
CA TYR A 59 -16.97 -8.35 3.49
C TYR A 59 -15.76 -7.59 2.93
N PHE A 60 -15.10 -6.74 3.71
CA PHE A 60 -13.95 -5.97 3.23
C PHE A 60 -12.60 -6.68 3.41
N PHE A 61 -12.55 -7.80 4.14
CA PHE A 61 -11.30 -8.28 4.72
C PHE A 61 -11.04 -9.76 4.44
N GLN A 62 -9.76 -10.13 4.42
CA GLN A 62 -9.28 -11.47 4.08
C GLN A 62 -9.63 -12.46 5.19
N PRO A 63 -10.49 -13.45 4.93
CA PRO A 63 -10.16 -14.78 5.41
C PRO A 63 -9.98 -15.73 4.25
N ARG A 64 -9.05 -16.66 4.44
CA ARG A 64 -8.83 -17.77 3.54
C ARG A 64 -10.13 -18.53 3.32
N ALA A 65 -10.24 -19.14 2.15
CA ALA A 65 -10.92 -20.43 2.09
C ALA A 65 -10.13 -21.40 3.00
N CYS A 66 -10.78 -22.06 3.95
CA CYS A 66 -10.10 -23.01 4.83
C CYS A 66 -9.19 -23.96 4.04
N ILE A 67 -8.06 -24.32 4.64
CA ILE A 67 -7.11 -25.33 4.15
C ILE A 67 -7.92 -26.46 3.50
N GLY A 68 -7.84 -26.57 2.17
CA GLY A 68 -8.49 -27.63 1.40
C GLY A 68 -9.92 -27.38 0.89
N SER A 69 -10.13 -26.33 0.07
CA SER A 69 -11.14 -26.35 -1.04
C SER A 69 -12.55 -25.78 -0.79
N TYR A 70 -12.73 -24.69 -0.03
CA TYR A 70 -13.96 -23.92 -0.19
C TYR A 70 -13.78 -22.85 -1.28
N PRO A 71 -14.50 -22.91 -2.41
CA PRO A 71 -14.32 -21.93 -3.47
C PRO A 71 -14.62 -20.53 -2.90
N PRO A 72 -13.98 -19.47 -3.44
CA PRO A 72 -14.42 -18.11 -3.15
C PRO A 72 -15.94 -18.04 -3.39
N CYS A 73 -16.66 -17.18 -2.64
CA CYS A 73 -18.11 -16.98 -2.82
C CYS A 73 -18.47 -17.12 -4.31
N CYS A 74 -19.53 -17.87 -4.66
CA CYS A 74 -19.84 -18.20 -6.05
C CYS A 74 -19.87 -16.96 -6.98
N ILE A 75 -20.19 -15.78 -6.44
CA ILE A 75 -20.08 -14.48 -7.11
C ILE A 75 -18.63 -14.13 -7.44
N ALA A 76 -17.72 -14.17 -6.46
CA ALA A 76 -16.30 -13.92 -6.65
C ALA A 76 -15.69 -14.90 -7.66
N GLN A 77 -16.02 -16.20 -7.56
CA GLN A 77 -15.56 -17.19 -8.55
C GLN A 77 -16.07 -16.87 -9.96
N CYS A 78 -17.36 -16.52 -10.09
CA CYS A 78 -17.96 -16.12 -11.35
C CYS A 78 -17.27 -14.88 -11.94
N MET A 79 -17.03 -13.84 -11.13
CA MET A 79 -16.29 -12.65 -11.54
C MET A 79 -14.87 -13.00 -11.96
N GLN A 80 -14.12 -13.74 -11.14
CA GLN A 80 -12.75 -14.15 -11.47
C GLN A 80 -12.67 -14.90 -12.80
N SER A 81 -13.62 -15.81 -13.06
CA SER A 81 -13.68 -16.57 -14.31
C SER A 81 -13.95 -15.70 -15.55
N LYS A 82 -14.66 -14.57 -15.38
CA LYS A 82 -14.98 -13.62 -16.47
C LYS A 82 -13.85 -12.64 -16.77
N HIS A 83 -13.04 -12.30 -15.77
CA HIS A 83 -12.01 -11.26 -15.89
C HIS A 83 -10.59 -11.79 -16.13
N GLY A 84 -10.43 -13.12 -16.27
CA GLY A 84 -9.18 -13.72 -16.70
C GLY A 84 -7.99 -13.50 -15.75
N TYR A 85 -8.26 -13.24 -14.46
CA TYR A 85 -7.20 -13.07 -13.48
C TYR A 85 -6.31 -14.30 -13.41
N ARG A 86 -5.00 -14.09 -13.26
CA ARG A 86 -4.11 -15.17 -12.87
C ARG A 86 -4.15 -15.32 -11.36
N LYS A 87 -3.98 -16.55 -10.92
CA LYS A 87 -3.83 -16.90 -9.51
C LYS A 87 -2.38 -17.27 -9.28
N ILE A 88 -1.80 -16.72 -8.23
CA ILE A 88 -0.50 -17.15 -7.72
C ILE A 88 -0.68 -17.66 -6.30
N GLU A 89 0.31 -18.41 -5.86
CA GLU A 89 0.43 -18.88 -4.49
C GLU A 89 1.69 -18.24 -3.91
N ILE A 90 1.56 -17.46 -2.83
CA ILE A 90 2.68 -16.73 -2.23
C ILE A 90 3.79 -17.72 -1.83
N SER A 91 3.41 -18.90 -1.34
CA SER A 91 4.28 -20.02 -0.97
C SER A 91 5.00 -20.71 -2.15
N LYS A 92 4.69 -20.36 -3.40
CA LYS A 92 5.34 -20.86 -4.62
C LYS A 92 6.07 -19.75 -5.39
N PRO A 93 7.14 -19.17 -4.82
CA PRO A 93 7.76 -17.95 -5.33
C PRO A 93 8.33 -18.11 -6.74
N ASP A 94 8.85 -19.29 -7.08
CA ASP A 94 9.51 -19.54 -8.36
C ASP A 94 8.54 -19.43 -9.55
N GLU A 95 7.24 -19.57 -9.31
CA GLU A 95 6.21 -19.45 -10.35
C GLU A 95 5.92 -17.99 -10.73
N TRP A 96 6.13 -17.04 -9.82
CA TRP A 96 5.64 -15.66 -9.98
C TRP A 96 6.69 -14.57 -9.76
N LEU A 97 7.72 -14.77 -8.92
CA LEU A 97 8.76 -13.77 -8.69
C LEU A 97 9.48 -13.35 -9.98
N PRO A 98 9.88 -14.28 -10.88
CA PRO A 98 10.48 -13.88 -12.15
C PRO A 98 9.59 -12.94 -12.96
N GLN A 99 8.28 -13.15 -12.95
CA GLN A 99 7.31 -12.33 -13.65
C GLN A 99 7.15 -10.94 -12.99
N PHE A 100 7.04 -10.84 -11.66
CA PHE A 100 7.00 -9.52 -10.97
C PHE A 100 8.26 -8.71 -11.25
N LEU A 101 9.41 -9.39 -11.30
CA LEU A 101 10.70 -8.74 -11.43
C LEU A 101 11.16 -8.57 -12.89
N GLU A 102 10.40 -9.05 -13.87
CA GLU A 102 10.78 -9.02 -15.28
C GLU A 102 10.97 -7.58 -15.80
N ARG A 103 10.01 -6.71 -15.47
CA ARG A 103 10.02 -5.31 -15.90
C ARG A 103 10.67 -4.42 -14.86
N GLU A 104 11.67 -3.68 -15.33
CA GLU A 104 12.34 -2.62 -14.59
C GLU A 104 12.38 -1.37 -15.47
N ASN A 105 12.11 -0.22 -14.87
CA ASN A 105 12.37 1.07 -15.48
C ASN A 105 13.72 1.63 -15.01
N GLU A 106 14.60 1.92 -15.96
CA GLU A 106 15.95 2.43 -15.71
C GLU A 106 15.94 3.84 -15.11
N ASP A 107 14.87 4.61 -15.34
CA ASP A 107 14.69 5.95 -14.77
C ASP A 107 14.40 5.96 -13.25
N LEU A 108 14.15 4.79 -12.65
CA LEU A 108 13.83 4.66 -11.24
C LEU A 108 15.10 4.44 -10.40
N PRO A 109 15.18 5.03 -9.19
CA PRO A 109 16.26 4.73 -8.26
C PRO A 109 16.30 3.24 -7.92
N VAL A 110 17.50 2.69 -7.75
CA VAL A 110 17.71 1.26 -7.45
C VAL A 110 16.95 0.82 -6.19
N SER A 111 16.77 1.72 -5.22
CA SER A 111 16.02 1.45 -3.99
C SER A 111 14.56 1.03 -4.25
N PHE A 112 13.96 1.42 -5.36
CA PHE A 112 12.59 1.07 -5.76
C PHE A 112 12.49 -0.38 -6.29
N ARG A 113 13.61 -0.98 -6.68
CA ARG A 113 13.65 -2.33 -7.25
C ARG A 113 13.26 -3.37 -6.21
N GLY A 114 12.36 -4.26 -6.62
CA GLY A 114 11.85 -5.36 -5.82
C GLY A 114 10.33 -5.53 -5.84
N VAL A 115 9.93 -6.61 -5.21
CA VAL A 115 8.55 -6.89 -4.81
C VAL A 115 8.39 -6.45 -3.36
N TRP A 116 7.33 -5.70 -3.08
CA TRP A 116 7.01 -5.14 -1.79
C TRP A 116 5.73 -5.77 -1.25
N TRP A 117 5.80 -6.28 -0.03
CA TRP A 117 4.66 -6.72 0.75
C TRP A 117 4.11 -5.54 1.56
N LEU A 118 2.80 -5.30 1.46
CA LEU A 118 2.06 -4.26 2.17
C LEU A 118 1.63 -4.78 3.55
N GLU A 119 2.59 -4.90 4.47
CA GLU A 119 2.37 -5.40 5.84
C GLU A 119 1.39 -4.51 6.61
N ASP A 120 0.30 -5.12 7.09
CA ASP A 120 -0.82 -4.48 7.80
C ASP A 120 -1.72 -3.57 6.93
N ASN A 121 -1.63 -3.70 5.60
CA ASN A 121 -2.60 -3.13 4.69
C ASN A 121 -3.92 -3.92 4.76
N THR A 122 -5.01 -3.24 5.07
CA THR A 122 -6.36 -3.82 5.18
C THR A 122 -7.17 -3.68 3.89
N ALA A 123 -6.64 -2.99 2.87
CA ALA A 123 -7.30 -2.80 1.58
C ALA A 123 -7.38 -4.08 0.72
N ASN A 124 -7.01 -5.26 1.25
CA ASN A 124 -6.94 -6.56 0.56
C ASN A 124 -5.82 -6.68 -0.49
N GLU A 125 -4.98 -5.66 -0.66
CA GLU A 125 -3.80 -5.70 -1.52
C GLU A 125 -2.59 -6.21 -0.73
N THR A 126 -1.81 -7.12 -1.32
CA THR A 126 -0.75 -7.83 -0.58
C THR A 126 0.63 -7.52 -1.13
N LEU A 127 0.85 -7.72 -2.43
CA LEU A 127 2.15 -7.55 -3.08
C LEU A 127 2.07 -6.51 -4.19
N VAL A 128 3.13 -5.71 -4.33
CA VAL A 128 3.24 -4.72 -5.41
C VAL A 128 4.71 -4.61 -5.86
N THR A 129 4.95 -4.39 -7.15
CA THR A 129 6.22 -3.78 -7.59
C THR A 129 6.05 -2.29 -7.76
N VAL A 130 7.09 -1.52 -7.49
CA VAL A 130 7.16 -0.11 -7.89
C VAL A 130 8.22 0.12 -8.98
N GLN A 131 9.02 -0.90 -9.31
CA GLN A 131 10.05 -0.85 -10.33
C GLN A 131 9.53 -0.79 -11.77
N ASP A 132 8.23 -0.96 -11.97
CA ASP A 132 7.55 -0.84 -13.27
C ASP A 132 6.86 0.52 -13.45
N MET A 133 7.01 1.46 -12.51
CA MET A 133 6.51 2.82 -12.68
C MET A 133 7.19 3.53 -13.85
N TRP A 134 6.45 4.37 -14.57
CA TRP A 134 7.02 5.23 -15.61
C TRP A 134 7.22 6.65 -15.13
N LYS A 135 8.37 7.20 -15.48
CA LYS A 135 8.67 8.61 -15.30
C LYS A 135 7.95 9.41 -16.37
N ILE A 136 7.30 10.49 -15.95
CA ILE A 136 6.77 11.54 -16.83
C ILE A 136 7.35 12.88 -16.36
N GLU A 137 7.65 13.74 -17.32
CA GLU A 137 7.89 15.15 -17.03
C GLU A 137 6.53 15.82 -16.96
N ALA A 138 6.15 16.24 -15.75
CA ALA A 138 4.95 17.04 -15.54
C ALA A 138 5.20 18.50 -15.89
N PHE A 139 4.14 19.32 -15.85
CA PHE A 139 4.27 20.77 -16.00
C PHE A 139 5.31 21.34 -15.02
N GLU A 140 6.03 22.38 -15.44
CA GLU A 140 7.09 23.03 -14.65
C GLU A 140 8.37 22.21 -14.41
N GLY A 141 8.59 21.11 -15.15
CA GLY A 141 9.82 20.32 -15.07
C GLY A 141 9.90 19.38 -13.86
N LYS A 142 8.76 19.13 -13.20
CA LYS A 142 8.67 18.20 -12.07
C LYS A 142 8.71 16.76 -12.57
N THR A 143 9.38 15.91 -11.82
CA THR A 143 9.44 14.47 -12.09
C THR A 143 8.29 13.77 -11.36
N VAL A 144 7.35 13.22 -12.13
CA VAL A 144 6.25 12.41 -11.62
C VAL A 144 6.44 10.98 -12.10
N PHE A 145 6.16 10.03 -11.22
CA PHE A 145 6.12 8.61 -11.54
C PHE A 145 4.68 8.15 -11.55
N ILE A 146 4.32 7.27 -12.47
CA ILE A 146 2.96 6.73 -12.52
C ILE A 146 3.03 5.22 -12.39
N LYS A 147 2.27 4.67 -11.44
CA LYS A 147 2.01 3.24 -11.32
C LYS A 147 0.63 2.93 -11.87
N ASP A 148 0.53 1.98 -12.78
CA ASP A 148 -0.77 1.38 -13.10
C ASP A 148 -1.07 0.27 -12.09
N GLN A 149 -2.19 0.41 -11.36
CA GLN A 149 -2.63 -0.61 -10.38
C GLN A 149 -3.03 -1.93 -11.05
N SER A 150 -3.25 -1.91 -12.37
CA SER A 150 -3.54 -3.10 -13.16
C SER A 150 -2.33 -3.98 -13.44
N THR A 151 -1.10 -3.59 -13.08
CA THR A 151 0.11 -4.39 -13.33
C THR A 151 0.85 -4.73 -12.04
N ASN A 152 1.38 -5.96 -11.93
CA ASN A 152 2.26 -6.41 -10.84
C ASN A 152 1.81 -5.98 -9.44
N TRP A 153 0.51 -6.12 -9.18
CA TRP A 153 -0.13 -5.75 -7.93
C TRP A 153 -1.17 -6.81 -7.61
N THR A 154 -1.06 -7.44 -6.44
CA THR A 154 -1.97 -8.51 -6.04
C THR A 154 -3.06 -8.06 -5.10
N ALA A 155 -4.17 -8.79 -5.12
CA ALA A 155 -5.16 -8.75 -4.06
C ALA A 155 -5.58 -10.17 -3.67
N GLY A 156 -6.14 -10.33 -2.47
CA GLY A 156 -6.67 -11.62 -2.01
C GLY A 156 -7.80 -12.16 -2.91
N THR A 157 -8.09 -13.47 -2.80
CA THR A 157 -9.13 -14.11 -3.62
C THR A 157 -10.56 -13.89 -3.14
N SER A 158 -10.73 -13.09 -2.09
CA SER A 158 -12.01 -12.65 -1.53
C SER A 158 -12.86 -11.91 -2.58
N LEU A 159 -14.18 -11.80 -2.35
CA LEU A 159 -15.06 -10.97 -3.20
C LEU A 159 -14.59 -9.52 -3.24
N TRP A 160 -14.14 -8.95 -2.12
CA TRP A 160 -13.61 -7.59 -2.11
C TRP A 160 -12.28 -7.48 -2.85
N GLY A 161 -11.35 -8.42 -2.67
CA GLY A 161 -10.11 -8.46 -3.46
C GLY A 161 -10.41 -8.58 -4.96
N THR A 162 -11.43 -9.37 -5.33
CA THR A 162 -11.92 -9.48 -6.71
C THR A 162 -12.52 -8.17 -7.22
N MET A 163 -13.37 -7.51 -6.43
CA MET A 163 -13.95 -6.20 -6.78
C MET A 163 -12.85 -5.14 -6.92
N LEU A 164 -11.90 -5.12 -5.98
CA LEU A 164 -10.75 -4.22 -6.02
C LEU A 164 -9.95 -4.45 -7.29
N ARG A 165 -9.66 -5.70 -7.68
CA ARG A 165 -8.99 -6.02 -8.94
C ARG A 165 -9.75 -5.54 -10.17
N ASN A 166 -11.08 -5.52 -10.11
CA ASN A 166 -11.92 -4.98 -11.16
C ASN A 166 -11.91 -3.44 -11.21
N MET A 167 -11.78 -2.79 -10.07
CA MET A 167 -11.73 -1.33 -9.96
C MET A 167 -10.32 -0.75 -10.17
N SER A 168 -9.26 -1.55 -9.99
CA SER A 168 -7.86 -1.13 -10.10
C SER A 168 -7.36 -1.05 -11.55
N THR A 169 -8.11 -0.29 -12.37
CA THR A 169 -7.68 0.20 -13.68
C THR A 169 -7.08 1.61 -13.59
N ASN A 170 -7.00 2.15 -12.36
CA ASN A 170 -6.51 3.48 -12.08
C ASN A 170 -4.99 3.52 -12.21
N LYS A 171 -4.52 4.64 -12.78
CA LYS A 171 -3.12 5.04 -12.73
C LYS A 171 -2.94 5.93 -11.52
N VAL A 172 -2.00 5.56 -10.67
CA VAL A 172 -1.67 6.31 -9.46
C VAL A 172 -0.43 7.14 -9.74
N PRO A 173 -0.55 8.47 -9.74
CA PRO A 173 0.60 9.35 -9.81
C PRO A 173 1.30 9.47 -8.45
N PHE A 174 2.63 9.50 -8.52
CA PHE A 174 3.52 9.71 -7.40
C PHE A 174 4.50 10.82 -7.74
N GLU A 175 4.82 11.65 -6.77
CA GLU A 175 5.89 12.63 -6.87
C GLU A 175 6.97 12.29 -5.84
N LEU A 176 8.22 12.25 -6.30
CA LEU A 176 9.37 12.03 -5.45
C LEU A 176 9.83 13.36 -4.86
N GLU A 177 10.20 13.36 -3.59
CA GLU A 177 10.76 14.54 -2.94
C GLU A 177 11.96 15.07 -3.74
N PRO A 178 12.08 16.39 -3.95
CA PRO A 178 13.24 16.96 -4.62
C PRO A 178 14.49 16.89 -3.73
N GLY A 179 15.63 16.50 -4.30
CA GLY A 179 16.94 16.49 -3.64
C GLY A 179 17.80 15.30 -4.05
N GLU A 180 19.04 15.25 -3.54
CA GLU A 180 19.98 14.14 -3.81
C GLU A 180 19.57 12.83 -3.13
N ASN A 181 18.97 12.93 -1.94
CA ASN A 181 18.55 11.78 -1.13
C ASN A 181 17.07 11.95 -0.74
N PRO A 182 16.13 11.71 -1.68
CA PRO A 182 14.72 11.84 -1.40
C PRO A 182 14.28 10.82 -0.34
N LYS A 183 13.51 11.28 0.65
CA LYS A 183 12.99 10.43 1.72
C LYS A 183 11.51 10.15 1.59
N TRP A 184 10.83 10.90 0.73
CA TRP A 184 9.38 10.80 0.54
C TRP A 184 8.99 10.56 -0.91
N LEU A 185 7.96 9.72 -1.07
CA LEU A 185 7.20 9.54 -2.29
C LEU A 185 5.74 9.82 -1.96
N GLY A 186 5.23 10.96 -2.42
CA GLY A 186 3.85 11.32 -2.17
C GLY A 186 2.93 10.88 -3.31
N MET A 187 1.74 10.40 -2.98
CA MET A 187 0.72 10.04 -3.94
C MET A 187 -0.09 11.31 -4.25
N LEU A 188 -0.34 11.63 -5.53
CA LEU A 188 -1.10 12.86 -5.89
C LEU A 188 -2.62 12.70 -5.67
N THR A 189 -3.01 11.88 -4.69
CA THR A 189 -4.34 11.82 -4.09
C THR A 189 -4.54 12.89 -3.02
N GLY A 190 -3.43 13.46 -2.50
CA GLY A 190 -3.42 14.65 -1.62
C GLY A 190 -3.28 14.35 -0.13
N ASP A 191 -3.39 13.10 0.29
CA ASP A 191 -3.34 12.70 1.70
C ASP A 191 -2.46 11.48 1.99
N ASP A 192 -1.90 10.83 0.97
CA ASP A 192 -1.11 9.59 1.10
C ASP A 192 0.37 9.77 0.76
N TYR A 193 1.23 9.25 1.63
CA TYR A 193 2.68 9.40 1.51
C TYR A 193 3.40 8.11 1.88
N ILE A 194 4.54 7.87 1.23
CA ILE A 194 5.44 6.76 1.52
C ILE A 194 6.79 7.36 1.93
N TYR A 195 7.25 6.98 3.12
CA TYR A 195 8.53 7.36 3.71
C TYR A 195 9.54 6.24 3.59
N PHE A 196 10.75 6.55 3.11
CA PHE A 196 11.82 5.57 2.97
C PHE A 196 12.65 5.50 4.24
N LEU A 197 12.49 4.43 5.02
CA LEU A 197 13.25 4.24 6.25
C LEU A 197 14.70 3.85 5.92
N ASP A 198 15.66 4.53 6.55
CA ASP A 198 17.08 4.25 6.42
C ASP A 198 17.76 4.06 7.79
N GLU A 199 19.10 4.03 7.79
CA GLU A 199 19.92 3.84 8.99
C GLU A 199 19.70 4.93 10.04
N GLU A 200 19.43 6.17 9.62
CA GLU A 200 19.22 7.26 10.57
C GLU A 200 17.91 7.10 11.33
N ASP A 201 16.95 6.35 10.81
CA ASP A 201 15.62 6.15 11.41
C ASP A 201 15.55 5.00 12.40
N GLN A 202 16.65 4.26 12.57
CA GLN A 202 16.73 3.15 13.51
C GLN A 202 16.40 3.61 14.93
N GLY A 203 15.42 2.95 15.55
CA GLY A 203 14.91 3.31 16.87
C GLY A 203 14.00 4.55 16.93
N LYS A 204 13.81 5.28 15.83
CA LYS A 204 12.88 6.44 15.78
C LYS A 204 11.43 6.02 15.55
N LEU A 205 11.21 5.01 14.70
CA LEU A 205 9.88 4.43 14.49
C LEU A 205 9.55 3.51 15.66
N VAL A 206 8.53 3.84 16.45
CA VAL A 206 8.19 3.13 17.70
C VAL A 206 6.74 2.69 17.72
N HIS A 207 6.45 1.61 18.42
CA HIS A 207 5.09 1.24 18.81
C HIS A 207 4.55 2.17 19.92
N PRO A 208 3.24 2.17 20.21
CA PRO A 208 2.65 2.95 21.30
C PRO A 208 3.24 2.68 22.69
N ASP A 209 3.83 1.50 22.90
CA ASP A 209 4.51 1.14 24.15
C ASP A 209 5.96 1.64 24.21
N GLY A 210 6.39 2.41 23.20
CA GLY A 210 7.73 2.99 23.07
C GLY A 210 8.78 2.00 22.55
N LYS A 211 8.43 0.74 22.28
CA LYS A 211 9.38 -0.22 21.71
C LYS A 211 9.67 0.12 20.25
N PRO A 212 10.94 0.05 19.81
CA PRO A 212 11.27 0.20 18.40
C PRO A 212 10.53 -0.80 17.52
N VAL A 213 10.07 -0.34 16.35
CA VAL A 213 9.60 -1.22 15.28
C VAL A 213 10.81 -1.87 14.62
N ASP A 214 10.80 -3.20 14.48
CA ASP A 214 11.83 -3.93 13.75
C ASP A 214 11.76 -3.60 12.25
N PHE A 215 12.82 -2.99 11.72
CA PHE A 215 12.98 -2.78 10.29
C PHE A 215 14.43 -2.82 9.84
N VAL A 216 14.60 -3.09 8.54
CA VAL A 216 15.92 -3.11 7.89
C VAL A 216 15.98 -1.95 6.90
N PRO A 217 16.94 -1.03 7.06
CA PRO A 217 17.14 0.12 6.18
C PRO A 217 17.17 -0.27 4.71
N GLY A 218 16.48 0.50 3.87
CA GLY A 218 16.37 0.24 2.43
C GLY A 218 15.51 -0.97 2.03
N LEU A 219 15.06 -1.78 2.99
CA LEU A 219 14.13 -2.91 2.77
C LEU A 219 12.75 -2.67 3.40
N THR A 220 12.53 -1.52 4.04
CA THR A 220 11.24 -1.16 4.63
C THR A 220 10.91 0.30 4.34
N TRP A 221 9.70 0.54 3.88
CA TRP A 221 9.11 1.88 3.80
C TRP A 221 7.89 1.96 4.72
N LEU A 222 7.54 3.17 5.13
CA LEU A 222 6.34 3.46 5.92
C LEU A 222 5.35 4.22 5.05
N ARG A 223 4.18 3.65 4.80
CA ARG A 223 3.08 4.36 4.16
C ARG A 223 2.20 4.99 5.24
N VAL A 224 1.89 6.28 5.11
CA VAL A 224 1.03 7.02 6.03
C VAL A 224 0.00 7.88 5.27
N SER A 225 -1.24 7.94 5.76
CA SER A 225 -2.24 8.93 5.35
C SER A 225 -2.54 9.93 6.45
N CYS A 226 -2.79 11.16 6.04
CA CYS A 226 -3.35 12.19 6.89
C CYS A 226 -4.88 12.21 6.78
N LYS A 227 -5.62 12.25 7.90
CA LYS A 227 -7.09 12.22 7.86
C LYS A 227 -7.69 13.47 7.21
N ASP A 228 -8.40 13.30 6.10
CA ASP A 228 -8.94 14.38 5.25
C ASP A 228 -7.86 15.39 4.78
N GLY A 229 -6.61 14.92 4.69
CA GLY A 229 -5.47 15.80 4.53
C GLY A 229 -5.37 16.85 5.63
N ASP A 230 -5.77 16.58 6.88
CA ASP A 230 -5.66 17.52 8.00
C ASP A 230 -4.89 16.90 9.16
N VAL A 231 -3.68 17.42 9.39
CA VAL A 231 -2.72 16.87 10.36
C VAL A 231 -3.23 16.93 11.79
N SER A 232 -4.10 17.89 12.08
CA SER A 232 -4.72 18.02 13.40
C SER A 232 -5.70 16.88 13.69
N LYS A 233 -6.15 16.18 12.65
CA LYS A 233 -7.02 15.00 12.76
C LYS A 233 -6.22 13.69 12.86
N GLY A 234 -4.89 13.76 12.82
CA GLY A 234 -3.98 12.65 12.99
C GLY A 234 -3.87 11.72 11.76
N VAL A 235 -3.25 10.58 12.00
CA VAL A 235 -3.06 9.52 11.01
C VAL A 235 -4.40 8.82 10.72
N ALA A 236 -4.77 8.70 9.44
CA ALA A 236 -5.96 7.96 9.01
C ALA A 236 -5.67 6.49 8.70
N TYR A 237 -4.46 6.21 8.20
CA TYR A 237 -4.09 4.89 7.71
C TYR A 237 -2.57 4.78 7.68
N GLN A 238 -2.03 3.63 8.07
CA GLN A 238 -0.57 3.48 8.18
C GLN A 238 -0.15 2.03 8.06
N TYR A 239 0.82 1.71 7.21
CA TYR A 239 1.29 0.34 7.04
C TYR A 239 2.75 0.31 6.59
N LEU A 240 3.40 -0.85 6.72
CA LEU A 240 4.80 -1.00 6.29
C LEU A 240 4.86 -1.65 4.92
N MET A 241 5.72 -1.15 4.05
CA MET A 241 6.05 -1.82 2.79
C MET A 241 7.37 -2.55 2.99
N ARG A 242 7.34 -3.88 3.02
CA ARG A 242 8.50 -4.73 3.24
C ARG A 242 8.99 -5.31 1.92
N LYS A 243 10.23 -5.04 1.52
CA LYS A 243 10.80 -5.63 0.31
C LYS A 243 11.01 -7.12 0.53
N VAL A 244 10.29 -7.98 -0.16
CA VAL A 244 10.36 -9.44 0.01
C VAL A 244 11.32 -10.10 -0.97
N ALA A 245 11.53 -9.50 -2.14
CA ALA A 245 12.46 -10.00 -3.14
C ALA A 245 12.94 -8.90 -4.07
N PHE A 246 14.11 -9.07 -4.68
CA PHE A 246 14.66 -8.19 -5.72
C PHE A 246 15.68 -8.97 -6.57
N LYS A 247 16.12 -8.39 -7.69
CA LYS A 247 17.28 -8.90 -8.43
C LYS A 247 18.56 -8.24 -7.93
N ASP A 248 19.58 -9.03 -7.62
CA ASP A 248 20.92 -8.53 -7.34
C ASP A 248 21.61 -8.01 -8.63
N PRO A 249 22.82 -7.42 -8.55
CA PRO A 249 23.52 -6.92 -9.73
C PRO A 249 23.82 -7.97 -10.81
N ASP A 250 23.86 -9.27 -10.44
CA ASP A 250 24.06 -10.38 -11.37
C ASP A 250 22.74 -10.86 -12.00
N GLY A 251 21.61 -10.21 -11.66
CA GLY A 251 20.28 -10.54 -12.13
C GLY A 251 19.63 -11.71 -11.42
N LYS A 252 20.26 -12.25 -10.37
CA LYS A 252 19.70 -13.36 -9.58
C LYS A 252 18.66 -12.83 -8.62
N ILE A 253 17.54 -13.55 -8.52
CA ILE A 253 16.46 -13.23 -7.58
C ILE A 253 16.92 -13.58 -6.17
N VAL A 254 16.96 -12.57 -5.30
CA VAL A 254 17.26 -12.67 -3.88
C VAL A 254 15.99 -12.41 -3.09
N LYS A 255 15.63 -13.34 -2.21
CA LYS A 255 14.55 -13.19 -1.23
C LYS A 255 15.14 -12.60 0.06
N THR A 256 14.43 -11.67 0.68
CA THR A 256 14.83 -11.10 1.97
C THR A 256 14.20 -11.90 3.12
N GLN A 257 14.60 -11.60 4.35
CA GLN A 257 13.97 -12.14 5.56
C GLN A 257 12.47 -11.79 5.68
N TYR A 258 11.98 -10.78 4.96
CA TYR A 258 10.55 -10.44 4.97
C TYR A 258 9.71 -11.41 4.16
N TYR A 259 10.32 -12.15 3.23
CA TYR A 259 9.61 -13.21 2.53
C TYR A 259 9.21 -14.35 3.48
N ASP A 260 10.11 -14.74 4.39
CA ASP A 260 9.79 -15.79 5.38
C ASP A 260 8.71 -15.31 6.37
N LYS A 261 8.74 -14.03 6.79
CA LYS A 261 7.66 -13.42 7.60
C LYS A 261 6.33 -13.38 6.85
N LEU A 262 6.37 -13.11 5.53
CA LEU A 262 5.19 -13.16 4.68
C LEU A 262 4.61 -14.58 4.60
N LEU A 263 5.45 -15.61 4.43
CA LEU A 263 5.02 -17.01 4.43
C LEU A 263 4.41 -17.44 5.74
N GLU A 264 5.02 -17.06 6.86
CA GLU A 264 4.48 -17.34 8.20
C GLU A 264 3.04 -16.78 8.32
N ARG A 265 2.79 -15.56 7.85
CA ARG A 265 1.42 -15.00 7.81
C ARG A 265 0.49 -15.74 6.85
N CYS A 266 1.00 -16.32 5.78
CA CYS A 266 0.28 -17.22 4.86
C CYS A 266 0.04 -18.62 5.42
N GLU A 267 0.57 -18.94 6.61
CA GLU A 267 0.29 -20.19 7.34
C GLU A 267 -0.67 -19.97 8.51
N ARG A 268 -0.67 -18.77 9.13
CA ARG A 268 -1.53 -18.43 10.28
C ARG A 268 -3.02 -18.74 10.05
N PRO A 269 -3.76 -19.24 11.05
CA PRO A 269 -5.18 -19.47 10.92
C PRO A 269 -5.94 -18.16 10.75
N THR A 270 -6.84 -18.09 9.78
CA THR A 270 -7.78 -16.96 9.64
C THR A 270 -9.08 -17.24 10.40
N PRO A 271 -9.69 -16.23 11.06
CA PRO A 271 -11.02 -16.38 11.61
C PRO A 271 -12.04 -16.79 10.53
N GLU A 272 -12.89 -17.76 10.86
CA GLU A 272 -14.00 -18.18 10.00
C GLU A 272 -15.22 -17.28 10.24
N GLY A 273 -15.68 -16.64 9.17
CA GLY A 273 -16.91 -15.87 9.12
C GLY A 273 -18.14 -16.74 8.86
N CYS A 274 -19.32 -16.13 8.81
CA CYS A 274 -20.55 -16.79 8.34
C CYS A 274 -20.81 -16.52 6.84
N CYS A 275 -21.72 -17.30 6.24
CA CYS A 275 -22.11 -17.20 4.82
C CYS A 275 -20.93 -17.33 3.84
N CYS A 276 -20.20 -18.45 3.88
CA CYS A 276 -18.98 -18.64 3.05
C CYS A 276 -17.93 -17.55 3.32
N ASN A 277 -17.75 -17.21 4.60
CA ASN A 277 -16.93 -16.11 5.10
C ASN A 277 -17.37 -14.69 4.70
N LEU A 278 -18.47 -14.49 3.97
CA LEU A 278 -18.94 -13.15 3.54
C LEU A 278 -19.19 -12.17 4.70
N PHE A 279 -19.43 -12.63 5.92
CA PHE A 279 -19.60 -11.73 7.05
C PHE A 279 -18.76 -12.19 8.22
N LEU A 280 -18.08 -11.24 8.88
CA LEU A 280 -17.35 -11.46 10.13
C LEU A 280 -18.16 -10.99 11.34
N CYS A 281 -19.49 -10.86 11.19
CA CYS A 281 -20.37 -10.43 12.28
C CYS A 281 -20.40 -11.44 13.45
N ASN A 282 -20.08 -12.72 13.19
CA ASN A 282 -19.92 -13.77 14.20
C ASN A 282 -18.56 -13.75 14.92
N VAL A 283 -17.60 -12.94 14.48
CA VAL A 283 -16.24 -12.88 15.02
C VAL A 283 -16.14 -11.72 16.00
N ASP A 284 -15.75 -11.94 17.26
CA ASP A 284 -15.56 -10.87 18.26
C ASP A 284 -14.43 -9.88 17.89
N ASP A 285 -14.32 -8.75 18.59
CA ASP A 285 -13.35 -7.69 18.26
C ASP A 285 -11.88 -8.15 18.34
N ALA A 286 -11.56 -9.06 19.27
CA ALA A 286 -10.19 -9.57 19.43
C ALA A 286 -9.82 -10.47 18.24
N ARG A 287 -10.71 -11.38 17.86
CA ARG A 287 -10.54 -12.24 16.68
C ARG A 287 -10.62 -11.44 15.38
N PHE A 288 -11.41 -10.38 15.32
CA PHE A 288 -11.50 -9.49 14.17
C PHE A 288 -10.18 -8.74 13.96
N ALA A 289 -9.57 -8.20 15.01
CA ALA A 289 -8.23 -7.59 14.91
C ALA A 289 -7.18 -8.60 14.43
N ALA A 290 -7.24 -9.85 14.90
CA ALA A 290 -6.35 -10.92 14.46
C ALA A 290 -6.56 -11.34 12.99
N SER A 291 -7.71 -11.02 12.37
CA SER A 291 -7.94 -11.33 10.95
C SER A 291 -6.98 -10.60 10.02
N TYR A 292 -6.42 -9.47 10.45
CA TYR A 292 -5.43 -8.69 9.70
C TYR A 292 -4.01 -9.25 9.78
N ASP A 293 -3.76 -10.17 10.72
CA ASP A 293 -2.44 -10.76 10.93
C ASP A 293 -2.18 -12.00 10.07
N ALA A 294 -3.22 -12.57 9.48
CA ALA A 294 -3.14 -13.71 8.56
C ALA A 294 -3.38 -13.24 7.12
N LEU A 295 -2.72 -13.89 6.17
CA LEU A 295 -2.82 -13.59 4.75
C LEU A 295 -3.36 -14.78 3.96
N ASP A 296 -4.07 -14.48 2.87
CA ASP A 296 -4.45 -15.48 1.86
C ASP A 296 -3.21 -15.85 1.04
N ASP A 297 -2.78 -17.12 1.09
CA ASP A 297 -1.67 -17.60 0.26
C ASP A 297 -2.02 -17.51 -1.23
N HIS A 298 -3.31 -17.60 -1.58
CA HIS A 298 -3.78 -17.44 -2.94
C HIS A 298 -4.01 -15.97 -3.24
N GLN A 299 -3.47 -15.50 -4.35
CA GLN A 299 -3.57 -14.10 -4.73
C GLN A 299 -4.05 -13.96 -6.18
N LEU A 300 -4.93 -12.99 -6.41
CA LEU A 300 -5.31 -12.54 -7.74
C LEU A 300 -4.30 -11.52 -8.24
N VAL A 301 -3.85 -11.69 -9.47
CA VAL A 301 -2.92 -10.77 -10.12
C VAL A 301 -3.30 -10.57 -11.58
N VAL A 302 -3.07 -9.35 -12.05
CA VAL A 302 -3.12 -9.01 -13.47
C VAL A 302 -1.68 -8.78 -13.92
N TRP A 303 -1.20 -9.66 -14.80
CA TRP A 303 0.07 -9.51 -15.49
C TRP A 303 -0.23 -8.89 -16.83
N ASP A 304 -0.19 -7.57 -16.90
CA ASP A 304 -0.33 -6.91 -18.18
C ASP A 304 0.94 -6.16 -18.53
N GLN A 305 2.02 -6.93 -18.67
CA GLN A 305 3.25 -6.43 -19.26
C GLN A 305 3.08 -6.15 -20.76
N ASP A 306 2.12 -6.82 -21.41
CA ASP A 306 1.84 -6.67 -22.84
C ASP A 306 1.09 -5.36 -23.17
N LYS A 307 0.26 -4.85 -22.24
CA LYS A 307 -0.40 -3.53 -22.36
C LYS A 307 0.58 -2.38 -22.53
N TYR A 308 1.82 -2.56 -22.10
CA TYR A 308 2.87 -1.54 -22.14
C TYR A 308 4.20 -2.14 -22.57
N PRO A 309 4.48 -2.21 -23.89
CA PRO A 309 5.73 -2.71 -24.42
C PRO A 309 6.94 -2.07 -23.72
N LYS A 310 7.98 -2.87 -23.47
CA LYS A 310 9.22 -2.41 -22.82
C LYS A 310 9.76 -1.15 -23.52
N GLY A 311 10.03 -0.10 -22.74
CA GLY A 311 10.56 1.16 -23.25
C GLY A 311 9.55 2.11 -23.89
N GLN A 312 8.25 1.78 -23.88
CA GLN A 312 7.20 2.72 -24.31
C GLN A 312 6.36 3.16 -23.11
N PRO A 313 6.23 4.48 -22.85
CA PRO A 313 5.24 4.96 -21.91
C PRO A 313 3.83 4.60 -22.44
N PRO A 314 2.81 4.51 -21.57
CA PRO A 314 1.43 4.51 -22.03
C PRO A 314 1.24 5.65 -23.02
N ILE A 315 0.66 5.36 -24.19
CA ILE A 315 0.41 6.36 -25.25
C ILE A 315 -0.21 7.62 -24.61
N SER A 316 0.36 8.79 -24.94
CA SER A 316 0.07 10.11 -24.34
C SER A 316 -1.41 10.50 -24.32
N SER A 317 -2.25 9.84 -25.11
CA SER A 317 -3.72 9.96 -25.08
C SER A 317 -4.35 9.59 -23.73
N LEU A 318 -3.59 8.97 -22.82
CA LEU A 318 -4.03 8.63 -21.46
C LEU A 318 -3.71 9.70 -20.40
N LEU A 319 -2.97 10.76 -20.75
CA LEU A 319 -2.83 11.98 -19.94
C LEU A 319 -3.99 12.95 -20.25
N HIS A 320 -5.23 12.45 -20.27
CA HIS A 320 -6.34 13.39 -20.05
C HIS A 320 -6.00 14.12 -18.74
N PRO A 321 -6.02 15.47 -18.73
CA PRO A 321 -5.71 16.23 -17.53
C PRO A 321 -6.54 15.61 -16.42
N LEU A 322 -5.87 15.15 -15.36
CA LEU A 322 -6.48 14.50 -14.21
C LEU A 322 -7.72 15.33 -13.88
N LYS A 323 -8.91 14.85 -14.26
CA LYS A 323 -10.11 15.60 -13.97
C LYS A 323 -10.22 15.58 -12.45
N PRO A 324 -10.45 16.74 -11.81
CA PRO A 324 -10.63 16.78 -10.36
C PRO A 324 -11.71 15.75 -9.98
N ALA A 325 -11.36 14.88 -9.04
CA ALA A 325 -12.27 13.87 -8.48
C ALA A 325 -13.43 14.52 -7.73
#